data_AF-A0A383CEP7-F1
#
_entry.id   AF-A0A383CEP7-F1
#
_cell.length_a   1.000
_cell.length_b   1.000
_cell.length_c   1.000
_cell.angle_alpha   90.00
_cell.angle_beta   90.00
_cell.angle_gamma   90.00
#
_symmetry.space_group_name_H-M   'P 1'
#
loop_
_entity.id
_entity.type
_entity.pdbx_description
1 polymer ?
#
loop_
_entity_poly.entity_id
_entity_poly.type
_entity_poly.pdbx_seq_one_letter_code
_entity_poly.pdbx_strand_id
1 'polypeptide(L)' 'MPTRIIKAPIGTTLSCKGWQQEAAFRMIQNNLDPDNAENPDELIVYG' A
#
# COMPACT_ATOMS: atom_id res chain seq x y z
N MET A 1 12.80 -10.73 -10.90
CA MET A 1 12.28 -10.74 -9.52
C MET A 1 10.77 -10.92 -9.61
N PRO A 2 10.10 -11.66 -8.71
CA PRO A 2 8.63 -11.71 -8.75
C PRO A 2 8.07 -10.31 -8.49
N THR A 3 7.36 -9.74 -9.47
CA THR A 3 6.64 -8.47 -9.37
C THR A 3 5.51 -8.65 -8.35
N ARG A 4 5.65 -8.00 -7.19
CA ARG A 4 4.62 -8.02 -6.15
C ARG A 4 3.72 -6.82 -6.38
N ILE A 5 2.50 -7.06 -6.85
CA ILE A 5 1.48 -6.01 -6.96
C ILE A 5 0.96 -5.69 -5.54
N ILE A 6 1.16 -4.45 -5.11
CA ILE A 6 0.72 -3.95 -3.80
C ILE A 6 -0.51 -3.07 -4.04
N LYS A 7 -1.59 -3.32 -3.30
CA LYS A 7 -2.78 -2.45 -3.28
C LYS A 7 -3.29 -2.33 -1.85
N ALA A 8 -3.77 -1.15 -1.48
CA ALA A 8 -4.34 -0.94 -0.15
C ALA A 8 -5.70 -1.66 0.00
N PRO A 9 -5.97 -2.32 1.14
CA PRO A 9 -7.31 -2.84 1.44
C PRO A 9 -8.37 -1.73 1.43
N ILE A 10 -9.54 -2.03 0.85
CA ILE A 10 -10.70 -1.14 0.77
C ILE A 10 -11.84 -1.60 1.69
N GLY A 11 -12.82 -0.71 1.92
CA GLY A 11 -13.97 -1.00 2.79
C GLY A 11 -13.63 -0.93 4.29
N THR A 12 -14.55 -1.43 5.14
CA THR A 12 -14.49 -1.28 6.60
C THR A 12 -13.91 -2.48 7.36
N THR A 13 -13.62 -3.58 6.66
CA THR A 13 -12.98 -4.75 7.26
C THR A 13 -11.51 -4.45 7.59
N LEU A 14 -11.10 -4.74 8.83
CA LEU A 14 -9.74 -4.48 9.29
C LEU A 14 -8.81 -5.67 9.04
N SER A 15 -7.59 -5.38 8.60
CA SER A 15 -6.47 -6.35 8.58
C SER A 15 -5.67 -6.29 9.88
N CYS A 16 -5.62 -5.10 10.50
CA CYS A 16 -4.96 -4.84 11.77
C CYS A 16 -5.95 -4.91 12.96
N LYS A 17 -5.43 -4.79 14.19
CA LYS A 17 -6.24 -4.84 15.43
C LYS A 17 -7.05 -3.56 15.70
N GLY A 18 -6.83 -2.49 14.96
CA GLY A 18 -7.47 -1.20 15.18
C GLY A 18 -7.21 -0.22 14.04
N TRP A 19 -7.99 0.86 14.01
CA TRP A 19 -7.99 1.83 12.91
C TRP A 19 -6.70 2.63 12.80
N GLN A 20 -6.04 2.94 13.91
CA GLN A 20 -4.77 3.67 13.87
C GLN A 20 -3.68 2.84 13.17
N GLN A 21 -3.60 1.54 13.48
CA GLN A 21 -2.64 0.65 12.80
C GLN A 21 -3.07 0.39 11.35
N GLU A 22 -4.37 0.19 11.11
CA GLU A 22 -4.92 -0.03 9.77
C GLU A 22 -4.67 1.17 8.85
N ALA A 23 -4.82 2.40 9.35
CA ALA A 23 -4.57 3.61 8.57
C ALA A 23 -3.12 3.66 8.09
N ALA A 24 -2.15 3.42 8.98
CA ALA A 24 -0.74 3.36 8.59
C ALA A 24 -0.49 2.24 7.57
N PHE A 25 -1.08 1.06 7.78
CA PHE A 25 -0.98 -0.09 6.88
C PHE A 25 -1.55 0.20 5.49
N ARG A 26 -2.69 0.88 5.39
CA ARG A 26 -3.30 1.27 4.11
C ARG A 26 -2.51 2.37 3.42
N MET A 27 -2.07 3.39 4.16
CA MET A 27 -1.32 4.52 3.58
C MET A 27 0.02 4.07 2.99
N ILE A 28 0.75 3.19 3.67
CA ILE A 28 2.03 2.69 3.13
C ILE A 28 1.83 1.84 1.87
N GLN A 29 0.76 1.05 1.79
CA GLN A 29 0.43 0.28 0.58
C GLN A 29 -0.07 1.17 -0.55
N ASN A 30 -0.85 2.22 -0.24
CA ASN A 30 -1.32 3.19 -1.23
C ASN A 30 -0.14 3.93 -1.89
N ASN A 31 0.91 4.23 -1.13
CA ASN A 31 2.14 4.79 -1.69
C ASN A 31 2.82 3.85 -2.72
N LEU A 32 2.62 2.53 -2.63
CA LEU A 32 3.22 1.55 -3.53
C LEU A 32 2.21 0.92 -4.50
N ASP A 33 1.00 1.47 -4.58
CA ASP A 33 0.03 1.05 -5.58
C ASP A 33 0.57 1.39 -6.98
N PRO A 34 0.55 0.47 -7.96
CA PRO A 34 0.97 0.76 -9.34
C PRO A 34 0.25 1.96 -9.98
N ASP A 35 -0.95 2.30 -9.51
CA ASP A 35 -1.69 3.47 -9.99
C ASP A 35 -1.19 4.79 -9.37
N ASN A 36 -0.29 4.75 -8.38
CA ASN A 36 0.21 5.91 -7.61
C ASN A 36 1.74 6.03 -7.59
N ALA A 37 2.49 4.92 -7.54
CA ALA A 37 3.95 4.89 -7.46
C ALA A 37 4.61 4.93 -8.85
N GLU A 38 5.71 5.65 -9.00
CA GLU A 38 6.49 5.70 -10.25
C GLU A 38 7.20 4.38 -10.59
N ASN A 39 7.82 3.72 -9.59
CA ASN A 39 8.42 2.40 -9.75
C ASN A 39 8.23 1.55 -8.48
N PRO A 40 7.05 0.92 -8.31
CA PRO A 40 6.69 0.20 -7.09
C PRO A 40 7.53 -1.06 -6.85
N ASP A 41 8.07 -1.69 -7.90
CA ASP A 41 8.94 -2.88 -7.78
C ASP A 41 10.28 -2.55 -7.09
N GLU A 42 10.73 -1.31 -7.20
CA GLU A 42 11.92 -0.78 -6.50
C GLU A 42 11.55 0.06 -5.27
N LEU A 43 10.28 0.06 -4.87
CA LEU A 43 9.75 0.83 -3.73
C LEU A 43 9.88 2.35 -3.88
N ILE A 44 9.94 2.84 -5.12
CA ILE A 44 10.04 4.27 -5.45
C ILE A 44 8.62 4.81 -5.65
N VAL A 45 8.25 5.80 -4.82
CA VAL A 45 6.92 6.44 -4.88
C VAL A 45 6.93 7.60 -5.87
N TYR A 46 7.81 8.57 -5.69
CA TYR A 46 8.01 9.72 -6.58
C TYR A 46 9.42 10.30 -6.44
N GLY A 47 9.87 11.04 -7.45
CA GLY A 47 11.14 11.76 -7.49
C GLY A 47 11.33 12.55 -8.77
#